data_AF-A0A6J6X924-F1
#
_entry.id   AF-A0A6J6X924-F1
#
_cell.length_a   1.000
_cell.length_b   1.000
_cell.length_c   1.000
_cell.angle_alpha   90.00
_cell.angle_beta   90.00
_cell.angle_gamma   90.00
#
_symmetry.space_group_name_H-M   'P 1'
#
loop_
_entity.id
_entity.type
_entity.pdbx_description
1 polymer ?
#
loop_
_entity_poly.entity_id
_entity_poly.type
_entity_poly.pdbx_seq_one_letter_code
_entity_poly.pdbx_strand_id
1 'polypeptide(L)'
;MPIGLPNIFSRQSDFEARRYLRPRGSTVFPTPPRACIDATDYSQACELAREATGKAISIQAWNIVPKIKEVDALISRDHERRVAEMHPECSFLAMNNDEALTSKHTSVGIEQRSKLVESHFGVTPIALRFARIDDVLDAYAVLWSAERFAAGTHRTMPEHDEQRDARGLLMRIVV
;
A
#
# COMPACT_ATOMS: atom_id res chain seq x y z
N MET A 1 -1.73 4.19 -0.38
CA MET A 1 -2.05 4.85 0.90
C MET A 1 -3.12 4.02 1.60
N PRO A 2 -2.96 3.66 2.88
CA PRO A 2 -3.96 2.87 3.59
C PRO A 2 -5.38 3.43 3.54
N ILE A 3 -6.36 2.60 3.20
CA ILE A 3 -7.79 2.89 3.28
C ILE A 3 -8.43 1.88 4.24
N GLY A 4 -9.20 2.41 5.19
CA GLY A 4 -9.76 1.66 6.30
C GLY A 4 -8.70 1.41 7.38
N LEU A 5 -9.00 1.83 8.61
CA LEU A 5 -8.04 1.80 9.72
C LEU A 5 -8.47 0.83 10.82
N PRO A 6 -7.61 -0.10 11.24
CA PRO A 6 -8.00 -1.05 12.27
C PRO A 6 -8.19 -0.35 13.62
N ASN A 7 -9.16 -0.83 14.41
CA ASN A 7 -9.34 -0.38 15.79
C ASN A 7 -8.48 -1.19 16.76
N ILE A 8 -8.59 -2.51 16.68
CA ILE A 8 -7.86 -3.50 17.46
C ILE A 8 -7.27 -4.50 16.46
N PHE A 9 -5.99 -4.83 16.61
CA PHE A 9 -5.22 -5.76 15.74
C PHE A 9 -4.80 -5.23 14.36
N SER A 10 -3.91 -5.97 13.68
CA SER A 10 -3.48 -5.67 12.31
C SER A 10 -4.54 -6.10 11.29
N ARG A 11 -4.75 -5.28 10.26
CA ARG A 11 -5.64 -5.62 9.13
C ARG A 11 -5.15 -6.87 8.38
N GLN A 12 -6.10 -7.72 7.96
CA GLN A 12 -5.77 -8.93 7.19
C GLN A 12 -5.12 -8.61 5.84
N SER A 13 -5.45 -7.47 5.24
CA SER A 13 -4.82 -6.99 4.01
C SER A 13 -3.30 -6.79 4.14
N ASP A 14 -2.83 -6.25 5.27
CA ASP A 14 -1.38 -6.15 5.56
C ASP A 14 -0.76 -7.54 5.67
N PHE A 15 -1.42 -8.45 6.39
CA PHE A 15 -0.89 -9.80 6.58
C PHE A 15 -0.74 -10.54 5.24
N GLU A 16 -1.78 -10.52 4.40
CA GLU A 16 -1.76 -11.16 3.09
C GLU A 16 -0.77 -10.49 2.13
N ALA A 17 -0.68 -9.16 2.10
CA ALA A 17 0.32 -8.46 1.30
C ALA A 17 1.75 -8.81 1.72
N ARG A 18 2.01 -8.91 3.03
CA ARG A 18 3.31 -9.36 3.57
C ARG A 18 3.63 -10.80 3.18
N ARG A 19 2.62 -11.68 3.18
CA ARG A 19 2.75 -13.08 2.76
C ARG A 19 3.04 -13.17 1.27
N TYR A 20 2.31 -12.43 0.46
CA TYR A 20 2.43 -12.37 -0.99
C TYR A 20 3.81 -11.87 -1.41
N LEU A 21 4.38 -10.90 -0.69
CA LEU A 21 5.71 -10.35 -0.99
C LEU A 21 6.89 -11.14 -0.41
N ARG A 22 6.70 -12.31 0.20
CA ARG A 22 7.81 -13.06 0.79
C ARG A 22 8.92 -13.33 -0.25
N PRO A 23 10.21 -13.22 0.15
CA PRO A 23 10.72 -12.95 1.51
C PRO A 23 10.74 -11.45 1.90
N ARG A 24 10.31 -10.54 1.02
CA ARG A 24 10.37 -9.07 1.19
C ARG A 24 9.13 -8.47 1.87
N GLY A 25 8.39 -9.26 2.64
CA GLY A 25 7.16 -8.81 3.32
C GLY A 25 7.38 -7.64 4.27
N SER A 26 8.60 -7.40 4.77
CA SER A 26 8.90 -6.22 5.61
C SER A 26 8.71 -4.88 4.90
N THR A 27 8.59 -4.86 3.57
CA THR A 27 8.31 -3.65 2.79
C THR A 27 6.89 -3.14 2.97
N VAL A 28 5.96 -3.98 3.43
CA VAL A 28 4.61 -3.58 3.82
C VAL A 28 4.63 -3.29 5.32
N PHE A 29 4.57 -2.00 5.64
CA PHE A 29 4.43 -1.53 7.02
C PHE A 29 2.99 -1.72 7.47
N PRO A 30 2.75 -2.30 8.67
CA PRO A 30 1.40 -2.38 9.22
C PRO A 30 0.76 -0.99 9.30
N THR A 31 -0.50 -0.91 8.88
CA THR A 31 -1.28 0.32 8.95
C THR A 31 -1.45 0.74 10.41
N PRO A 32 -1.13 2.00 10.77
CA PRO A 32 -1.36 2.51 12.11
C PRO A 32 -2.83 2.33 12.52
N PRO A 33 -3.11 1.91 13.77
CA PRO A 33 -4.47 1.82 14.25
C PRO A 33 -5.11 3.21 14.27
N ARG A 34 -6.44 3.25 14.19
CA ARG A 34 -7.22 4.49 14.12
C ARG A 34 -6.87 5.47 15.24
N ALA A 35 -6.59 4.98 16.45
CA ALA A 35 -6.20 5.82 17.59
C ALA A 35 -4.95 6.69 17.30
N CYS A 36 -4.04 6.27 16.42
CA CYS A 36 -2.81 6.99 16.12
C CYS A 36 -3.00 8.21 15.21
N ILE A 37 -4.13 8.38 14.51
CA ILE A 37 -4.27 9.45 13.51
C ILE A 37 -4.35 10.86 14.11
N ASP A 38 -4.74 10.95 15.38
CA ASP A 38 -4.84 12.20 16.13
C ASP A 38 -3.67 12.40 17.11
N ALA A 39 -2.67 11.51 17.08
CA ALA A 39 -1.47 11.68 17.89
C ALA A 39 -0.70 12.95 17.46
N THR A 40 -0.18 13.68 18.43
CA THR A 40 0.58 14.93 18.22
C THR A 40 2.04 14.69 17.90
N ASP A 41 2.59 13.55 18.34
CA ASP A 41 3.97 13.17 18.11
C ASP A 41 4.14 11.65 18.06
N TYR A 42 5.34 11.23 17.66
CA TYR A 42 5.67 9.81 17.48
C TYR A 42 5.63 9.02 18.80
N SER A 43 5.96 9.63 19.94
CA SER A 43 5.94 8.95 21.24
C SER A 43 4.50 8.60 21.61
N GLN A 44 3.61 9.59 21.54
CA GLN A 44 2.19 9.41 21.80
C GLN A 44 1.57 8.39 20.82
N ALA A 45 1.93 8.46 19.53
CA ALA A 45 1.46 7.50 18.55
C ALA A 45 1.87 6.06 18.88
N CYS A 46 3.10 5.86 19.38
CA CYS A 46 3.57 4.56 19.81
C CYS A 46 2.88 4.06 21.09
N GLU A 47 2.56 4.94 22.03
CA GLU A 47 1.79 4.61 23.23
C GLU A 47 0.37 4.13 22.85
N LEU A 48 -0.36 4.93 22.07
CA LEU A 48 -1.69 4.60 21.56
C LEU A 48 -1.69 3.31 20.74
N ALA A 49 -0.66 3.08 19.91
CA ALA A 49 -0.52 1.85 19.15
C ALA A 49 -0.32 0.62 20.04
N ARG A 50 0.48 0.74 21.11
CA ARG A 50 0.70 -0.34 22.08
C ARG A 50 -0.57 -0.66 22.85
N GLU A 51 -1.32 0.36 23.27
CA GLU A 51 -2.61 0.17 23.92
C GLU A 51 -3.61 -0.57 23.02
N ALA A 52 -3.69 -0.19 21.74
CA ALA A 52 -4.65 -0.77 20.80
C ALA A 52 -4.25 -2.15 20.25
N THR A 53 -2.95 -2.42 20.09
CA THR A 53 -2.46 -3.59 19.32
C THR A 53 -1.36 -4.40 20.01
N GLY A 54 -0.86 -3.95 21.16
CA GLY A 54 0.28 -4.53 21.86
C GLY A 54 1.64 -4.22 21.23
N LYS A 55 1.70 -3.40 20.16
CA LYS A 55 2.95 -3.08 19.44
C LYS A 55 3.03 -1.60 19.09
N ALA A 56 4.25 -1.06 19.06
CA ALA A 56 4.51 0.26 18.52
C ALA A 56 4.45 0.26 16.98
N ILE A 57 4.12 1.41 16.38
CA ILE A 57 4.27 1.62 14.95
C ILE A 57 5.72 1.97 14.60
N SER A 58 6.12 1.69 13.35
CA SER A 58 7.43 2.12 12.85
C SER A 58 7.45 3.63 12.55
N ILE A 59 8.63 4.23 12.52
CA ILE A 59 8.78 5.64 12.12
C ILE A 59 8.33 5.86 10.67
N GLN A 60 8.49 4.86 9.80
CA GLN A 60 8.01 4.92 8.41
C GLN A 60 6.48 4.95 8.34
N ALA A 61 5.80 4.12 9.15
CA ALA A 61 4.35 4.14 9.26
C ALA A 61 3.85 5.46 9.87
N TRP A 62 4.57 6.02 10.85
CA TRP A 62 4.27 7.34 11.42
C TRP A 62 4.38 8.46 10.40
N ASN A 63 5.44 8.49 9.59
CA ASN A 63 5.68 9.56 8.62
C ASN A 63 4.57 9.69 7.56
N ILE A 64 3.77 8.64 7.33
CA ILE A 64 2.63 8.68 6.42
C ILE A 64 1.28 8.94 7.11
N VAL A 65 1.22 8.97 8.45
CA VAL A 65 -0.02 9.24 9.22
C VAL A 65 -0.72 10.52 8.78
N PRO A 66 -0.03 11.67 8.55
CA PRO A 66 -0.72 12.88 8.09
C PRO A 66 -1.51 12.66 6.79
N LYS A 67 -0.95 11.88 5.85
CA LYS A 67 -1.61 11.56 4.59
C LYS A 67 -2.69 10.50 4.74
N ILE A 68 -2.51 9.53 5.65
CA ILE A 68 -3.58 8.60 6.04
C ILE A 68 -4.78 9.36 6.59
N LYS A 69 -4.54 10.36 7.47
CA LYS A 69 -5.59 11.20 8.05
C LYS A 69 -6.35 12.00 7.00
N GLU A 70 -5.64 12.62 6.05
CA GLU A 70 -6.27 13.31 4.91
C GLU A 70 -7.16 12.36 4.11
N VAL A 71 -6.67 11.17 3.75
CA VAL A 71 -7.43 10.16 3.00
C VAL A 71 -8.64 9.66 3.78
N ASP A 72 -8.47 9.35 5.07
CA ASP A 72 -9.56 8.91 5.94
C ASP A 72 -10.65 9.98 5.99
N ALA A 73 -10.30 11.26 6.20
CA ALA A 73 -11.27 12.35 6.25
C ALA A 73 -12.06 12.54 4.94
N LEU A 74 -11.43 12.31 3.79
CA LEU A 74 -12.02 12.53 2.46
C LEU A 74 -12.87 11.35 1.97
N ILE A 75 -12.51 10.11 2.32
CA ILE A 75 -13.14 8.92 1.76
C ILE A 75 -14.35 8.48 2.59
N SER A 76 -15.38 8.03 1.88
CA SER A 76 -16.60 7.42 2.42
C SER A 76 -16.93 6.15 1.62
N ARG A 77 -17.93 5.39 2.07
CA ARG A 77 -18.41 4.17 1.39
C ARG A 77 -18.81 4.40 -0.07
N ASP A 78 -19.28 5.60 -0.41
CA ASP A 78 -19.68 5.97 -1.78
C ASP A 78 -18.50 6.03 -2.77
N HIS A 79 -17.28 6.07 -2.25
CA HIS A 79 -16.06 6.13 -3.04
C HIS A 79 -15.46 4.75 -3.34
N GLU A 80 -15.94 3.67 -2.69
CA GLU A 80 -15.34 2.32 -2.77
C GLU A 80 -15.27 1.74 -4.20
N ARG A 81 -16.11 2.23 -5.12
CA ARG A 81 -16.10 1.81 -6.54
C ARG A 81 -15.09 2.58 -7.40
N ARG A 82 -14.53 3.68 -6.91
CA ARG A 82 -13.68 4.61 -7.68
C ARG A 82 -12.32 4.85 -7.03
N VAL A 83 -12.20 4.60 -5.74
CA VAL A 83 -10.98 4.81 -4.97
C VAL A 83 -10.61 3.51 -4.27
N ALA A 84 -9.36 3.09 -4.44
CA ALA A 84 -8.83 1.86 -3.87
C ALA A 84 -7.40 2.08 -3.39
N GLU A 85 -7.02 1.33 -2.36
CA GLU A 85 -5.64 1.27 -1.90
C GLU A 85 -4.86 0.28 -2.77
N MET A 86 -3.66 0.69 -3.19
CA MET A 86 -2.72 -0.13 -3.95
C MET A 86 -1.33 -0.04 -3.33
N HIS A 87 -0.56 -1.12 -3.45
CA HIS A 87 0.82 -1.19 -2.97
C HIS A 87 1.78 -1.43 -4.15
N PRO A 88 2.79 -0.57 -4.39
CA PRO A 88 3.67 -0.67 -5.56
C PRO A 88 4.37 -2.03 -5.70
N GLU A 89 4.93 -2.57 -4.63
CA GLU A 89 5.61 -3.88 -4.71
C GLU A 89 4.65 -5.04 -4.96
N CYS A 90 3.42 -4.98 -4.44
CA CYS A 90 2.41 -6.01 -4.73
C CYS A 90 1.99 -5.91 -6.20
N SER A 91 1.82 -4.68 -6.69
CA SER A 91 1.45 -4.40 -8.07
C SER A 91 2.53 -4.88 -9.04
N PHE A 92 3.81 -4.62 -8.75
CA PHE A 92 4.92 -5.11 -9.55
C PHE A 92 5.05 -6.64 -9.53
N LEU A 93 4.82 -7.28 -8.37
CA LEU A 93 4.82 -8.74 -8.29
C LEU A 93 3.70 -9.34 -9.15
N ALA A 94 2.49 -8.79 -9.08
CA ALA A 94 1.35 -9.21 -9.89
C ALA A 94 1.58 -8.96 -11.39
N MET A 95 2.13 -7.80 -11.75
CA MET A 95 2.52 -7.44 -13.11
C MET A 95 3.60 -8.38 -13.67
N ASN A 96 4.46 -8.91 -12.81
CA ASN A 96 5.47 -9.90 -13.15
C ASN A 96 4.98 -11.36 -12.99
N ASN A 97 3.68 -11.61 -13.13
CA ASN A 97 3.08 -12.95 -13.04
C ASN A 97 3.43 -13.71 -11.74
N ASP A 98 3.46 -13.01 -10.61
CA ASP A 98 3.80 -13.55 -9.30
C ASP A 98 5.26 -14.04 -9.17
N GLU A 99 6.14 -13.68 -10.12
CA GLU A 99 7.58 -13.97 -10.04
C GLU A 99 8.34 -12.89 -9.25
N ALA A 100 9.19 -13.33 -8.32
CA ALA A 100 9.92 -12.43 -7.43
C ALA A 100 10.91 -11.52 -8.17
N LEU A 101 10.82 -10.22 -7.88
CA LEU A 101 11.75 -9.20 -8.37
C LEU A 101 12.91 -9.00 -7.39
N THR A 102 14.06 -8.55 -7.90
CA THR A 102 15.16 -8.07 -7.06
C THR A 102 14.73 -6.77 -6.35
N SER A 103 15.36 -6.48 -5.20
CA SER A 103 15.11 -5.26 -4.43
C SER A 103 15.11 -3.99 -5.30
N LYS A 104 14.11 -3.12 -5.12
CA LYS A 104 13.98 -1.84 -5.84
C LYS A 104 15.13 -0.86 -5.59
N HIS A 105 15.97 -1.12 -4.58
CA HIS A 105 17.14 -0.32 -4.26
C HIS A 105 18.41 -0.75 -5.01
N THR A 106 18.33 -1.78 -5.85
CA THR A 106 19.45 -2.26 -6.68
C THR A 106 19.25 -1.84 -8.14
N SER A 107 20.34 -1.63 -8.88
CA SER A 107 20.27 -1.34 -10.31
C SER A 107 19.49 -2.41 -11.08
N VAL A 108 19.71 -3.70 -10.76
CA VAL A 108 19.00 -4.83 -11.34
C VAL A 108 17.49 -4.74 -11.08
N GLY A 109 17.08 -4.45 -9.84
CA GLY A 109 15.66 -4.33 -9.50
C GLY A 109 14.98 -3.12 -10.12
N ILE A 110 15.71 -2.03 -10.36
CA ILE A 110 15.22 -0.87 -11.13
C ILE A 110 15.04 -1.29 -12.60
N GLU A 111 16.03 -1.93 -13.20
CA GLU A 111 15.96 -2.39 -14.60
C GLU A 111 14.80 -3.36 -14.84
N GLN A 112 14.59 -4.34 -13.94
CA GLN A 112 13.46 -5.27 -14.04
C GLN A 112 12.11 -4.53 -14.03
N ARG A 113 11.94 -3.56 -13.12
CA ARG A 113 10.72 -2.74 -13.05
C ARG A 113 10.57 -1.86 -14.28
N SER A 114 11.66 -1.25 -14.78
CA SER A 114 11.63 -0.46 -16.00
C SER A 114 11.20 -1.27 -17.22
N LYS A 115 11.69 -2.51 -17.37
CA LYS A 115 11.27 -3.42 -18.45
C LYS A 115 9.80 -3.80 -18.37
N LEU A 116 9.29 -4.03 -17.16
CA LEU A 116 7.86 -4.28 -16.96
C LEU A 116 7.01 -3.07 -17.36
N VAL A 117 7.41 -1.86 -16.94
CA VAL A 117 6.72 -0.62 -17.33
C VAL A 117 6.77 -0.41 -18.84
N GLU A 118 7.94 -0.59 -19.46
CA GLU A 118 8.11 -0.46 -20.91
C GLU A 118 7.27 -1.47 -21.69
N SER A 119 7.20 -2.72 -21.21
CA SER A 119 6.43 -3.78 -21.86
C SER A 119 4.92 -3.54 -21.80
N HIS A 120 4.41 -2.99 -20.70
CA HIS A 120 2.98 -2.76 -20.51
C HIS A 120 2.52 -1.40 -21.08
N PHE A 121 3.28 -0.33 -20.83
CA PHE A 121 2.89 1.04 -21.17
C PHE A 121 3.56 1.57 -22.45
N GLY A 122 4.54 0.87 -23.02
CA GLY A 122 5.27 1.32 -24.22
C GLY A 122 6.13 2.56 -23.98
N VAL A 123 6.50 2.84 -22.72
CA VAL A 123 7.30 4.01 -22.33
C VAL A 123 8.50 3.58 -21.49
N THR A 124 9.66 4.17 -21.77
CA THR A 124 10.84 4.01 -20.92
C THR A 124 10.72 4.96 -19.73
N PRO A 125 10.58 4.47 -18.48
CA PRO A 125 10.48 5.35 -17.32
C PRO A 125 11.81 6.06 -17.06
N ILE A 126 11.74 7.36 -16.80
CA ILE A 126 12.89 8.21 -16.48
C ILE A 126 12.65 8.96 -15.17
N ALA A 127 13.73 9.30 -14.47
CA ALA A 127 13.65 10.21 -13.34
C ALA A 127 13.14 11.59 -13.81
N LEU A 128 12.34 12.23 -12.98
CA LEU A 128 11.81 13.57 -13.23
C LEU A 128 12.52 14.58 -12.33
N ARG A 129 12.43 15.87 -12.67
CA ARG A 129 13.01 16.95 -11.86
C ARG A 129 12.60 16.91 -10.38
N PHE A 130 11.41 16.40 -10.08
CA PHE A 130 10.81 16.39 -8.75
C PHE A 130 10.52 14.98 -8.21
N ALA A 131 10.93 13.93 -8.93
CA ALA A 131 10.64 12.55 -8.55
C ALA A 131 11.81 11.66 -8.96
N ARG A 132 12.28 10.84 -8.02
CA ARG A 132 13.34 9.88 -8.32
C ARG A 132 12.76 8.76 -9.20
N ILE A 133 13.63 7.99 -9.83
CA ILE A 133 13.20 6.88 -10.69
C ILE A 133 12.33 5.87 -9.93
N ASP A 134 12.62 5.62 -8.65
CA ASP A 134 11.82 4.72 -7.82
C ASP A 134 10.42 5.25 -7.56
N ASP A 135 10.25 6.57 -7.35
CA ASP A 135 8.93 7.19 -7.21
C ASP A 135 8.11 7.09 -8.52
N VAL A 136 8.77 7.30 -9.66
CA VAL A 136 8.15 7.17 -11.00
C VAL A 136 7.71 5.73 -11.26
N LEU A 137 8.57 4.77 -10.96
CA LEU A 137 8.24 3.34 -11.08
C LEU A 137 7.11 2.93 -10.14
N ASP A 138 7.12 3.39 -8.89
CA ASP A 138 6.04 3.12 -7.93
C ASP A 138 4.69 3.69 -8.43
N ALA A 139 4.71 4.85 -9.09
CA ALA A 139 3.52 5.44 -9.72
C ALA A 139 2.98 4.58 -10.88
N TYR A 140 3.84 4.08 -11.76
CA TYR A 140 3.42 3.15 -12.82
C TYR A 140 2.88 1.83 -12.28
N ALA A 141 3.46 1.32 -11.19
CA ALA A 141 2.98 0.10 -10.56
C ALA A 141 1.54 0.26 -10.07
N VAL A 142 1.22 1.36 -9.38
CA VAL A 142 -0.16 1.59 -8.93
C VAL A 142 -1.09 2.01 -10.08
N LEU A 143 -0.58 2.62 -11.15
CA LEU A 143 -1.36 2.86 -12.36
C LEU A 143 -1.83 1.55 -13.00
N TRP A 144 -0.95 0.55 -13.09
CA TRP A 144 -1.29 -0.77 -13.62
C TRP A 144 -2.42 -1.45 -12.82
N SER A 145 -2.32 -1.41 -11.49
CA SER A 145 -3.37 -1.92 -10.60
C SER A 145 -4.66 -1.10 -10.74
N ALA A 146 -4.57 0.21 -10.99
CA ALA A 146 -5.72 1.07 -11.21
C ALA A 146 -6.45 0.78 -12.53
N GLU A 147 -5.72 0.46 -13.62
CA GLU A 147 -6.33 0.02 -14.88
C GLU A 147 -7.14 -1.27 -14.68
N ARG A 148 -6.60 -2.22 -13.93
CA ARG A 148 -7.28 -3.48 -13.59
C ARG A 148 -8.47 -3.27 -12.65
N PHE A 149 -8.35 -2.33 -11.72
CA PHE A 149 -9.46 -1.94 -10.86
C PHE A 149 -10.61 -1.37 -11.68
N ALA A 150 -10.32 -0.43 -12.58
CA ALA A 150 -11.29 0.18 -13.48
C ALA A 150 -11.93 -0.84 -14.44
N ALA A 151 -11.15 -1.82 -14.92
CA ALA A 151 -11.62 -2.89 -15.80
C ALA A 151 -12.35 -4.04 -15.07
N GLY A 152 -12.33 -4.07 -13.74
CA GLY A 152 -12.91 -5.16 -12.95
C GLY A 152 -12.11 -6.48 -13.00
N THR A 153 -10.85 -6.45 -13.39
CA THR A 153 -9.95 -7.61 -13.51
C THR A 153 -8.88 -7.68 -12.42
N HIS A 154 -9.03 -6.85 -11.39
CA HIS A 154 -8.13 -6.79 -10.25
C HIS A 154 -8.30 -7.98 -9.30
N ARG A 155 -7.27 -8.24 -8.52
CA ARG A 155 -7.28 -9.10 -7.33
C ARG A 155 -7.26 -8.22 -6.09
N THR A 156 -7.72 -8.79 -4.97
CA THR A 156 -7.69 -8.13 -3.67
C THR A 156 -6.90 -8.93 -2.66
N MET A 157 -6.34 -8.23 -1.69
CA MET A 157 -5.75 -8.79 -0.48
C MET A 157 -6.51 -8.23 0.73
N PRO A 158 -7.27 -9.04 1.49
CA PRO A 158 -7.52 -10.46 1.24
C PRO A 158 -8.42 -10.70 0.01
N GLU A 159 -8.37 -11.91 -0.55
CA GLU A 159 -9.22 -12.33 -1.69
C GLU A 159 -10.67 -12.61 -1.26
N HIS A 160 -10.84 -13.02 -0.01
CA HIS A 160 -12.12 -13.31 0.63
C HIS A 160 -12.20 -12.62 2.01
N ASP A 161 -13.38 -12.67 2.63
CA ASP A 161 -13.58 -12.17 4.00
C ASP A 161 -13.20 -10.69 4.18
N GLU A 162 -13.70 -9.84 3.28
CA GLU A 162 -13.43 -8.40 3.33
C GLU A 162 -13.78 -7.81 4.70
N GLN A 163 -12.75 -7.22 5.33
CA GLN A 163 -12.90 -6.54 6.59
C GLN A 163 -13.27 -5.07 6.36
N ARG A 164 -14.07 -4.52 7.27
CA ARG A 164 -14.42 -3.10 7.28
C ARG A 164 -13.98 -2.48 8.59
N ASP A 165 -13.59 -1.21 8.53
CA ASP A 165 -13.22 -0.46 9.72
C ASP A 165 -14.46 0.12 10.45
N ALA A 166 -14.23 0.89 11.51
CA ALA A 166 -15.27 1.53 12.31
C ALA A 166 -16.17 2.49 11.51
N ARG A 167 -15.68 3.02 10.39
CA ARG A 167 -16.42 3.91 9.49
C ARG A 167 -17.10 3.15 8.36
N GLY A 168 -16.95 1.83 8.34
CA GLY A 168 -17.46 0.95 7.31
C GLY A 168 -16.65 0.97 6.03
N LEU A 169 -15.42 1.50 6.01
CA LEU A 169 -14.54 1.49 4.84
C LEU A 169 -13.91 0.10 4.65
N LEU A 170 -13.84 -0.37 3.40
CA LEU A 170 -13.15 -1.62 3.06
C LEU A 170 -11.65 -1.53 3.37
N MET A 171 -11.14 -2.54 4.08
CA MET A 171 -9.71 -2.74 4.34
C MET A 171 -9.16 -3.80 3.39
N ARG A 172 -8.66 -3.36 2.23
CA ARG A 172 -8.09 -4.24 1.20
C ARG A 172 -6.99 -3.54 0.40
N ILE A 173 -6.03 -4.31 -0.11
CA ILE A 173 -5.05 -3.84 -1.10
C ILE A 173 -5.45 -4.44 -2.45
N VAL A 174 -5.48 -3.61 -3.49
CA VAL A 174 -5.81 -3.97 -4.86
C VAL A 174 -4.54 -4.13 -5.70
N VAL A 175 -4.50 -5.16 -6.54
CA VAL A 175 -3.51 -5.39 -7.60
C VAL A 175 -4.16 -5.83 -8.90
#